data_AF-A0A820JDU8-F1
#
_entry.id   AF-A0A820JDU8-F1
#
_cell.length_a   1.000
_cell.length_b   1.000
_cell.length_c   1.000
_cell.angle_alpha   90.00
_cell.angle_beta   90.00
_cell.angle_gamma   90.00
#
_symmetry.space_group_name_H-M   'P 1'
#
loop_
_entity.id
_entity.type
_entity.pdbx_description
1 polymer ?
#
loop_
_entity_poly.entity_id
_entity_poly.type
_entity_poly.pdbx_seq_one_letter_code
_entity_poly.pdbx_strand_id
1 'polypeptide(L)'
;FFSSIFLTQPLKIISLAIFFAFFCRKPNDDKEANEYLNDDQFTLDEDEEYLHSIKDKFLFIYRSPIRANRLNQDEIISARDRRLKEVYMWSILREIFIYICFLSLLCIVTYSNRHPNAFLQVNHLRKYFLNSDYKKISTINQYWNWLENSFVENIHAQQWYNGDAARNLSGYINDKSNRLIGWVTMRQLRLKSQSYQYDYSSSNEDKQSYQPGWSNETIETYSLSITESFQYQSSKDLDTYTYVGDHGSYPGSGYVYEFRGR
;
A
#
# COMPACT_ATOMS: atom_id res chain seq x y z
N PHE A 1 17.67 -9.44 -7.60
CA PHE A 1 17.07 -9.09 -8.91
C PHE A 1 17.67 -7.80 -9.49
N PHE A 2 17.64 -6.66 -8.80
CA PHE A 2 18.28 -5.42 -9.29
C PHE A 2 19.82 -5.54 -9.40
N SER A 3 20.49 -6.06 -8.37
CA SER A 3 21.94 -6.36 -8.43
C SER A 3 22.28 -7.35 -9.55
N SER A 4 21.41 -8.32 -9.83
CA SER A 4 21.66 -9.28 -10.90
C SER A 4 21.55 -8.65 -12.30
N ILE A 5 20.58 -7.76 -12.52
CA ILE A 5 20.34 -7.10 -13.83
C ILE A 5 21.36 -6.00 -14.11
N PHE A 6 21.65 -5.15 -13.13
CA PHE A 6 22.50 -3.97 -13.36
C PHE A 6 24.00 -4.25 -13.19
N LEU A 7 24.39 -5.24 -12.36
CA LEU A 7 25.80 -5.53 -12.10
C LEU A 7 26.22 -6.87 -12.68
N THR A 8 25.51 -7.96 -12.37
CA THR A 8 26.03 -9.30 -12.72
C THR A 8 25.85 -9.66 -14.19
N GLN A 9 24.78 -9.21 -14.85
CA GLN A 9 24.53 -9.52 -16.26
C GLN A 9 25.50 -8.79 -17.21
N PRO A 10 25.73 -7.47 -17.09
CA PRO A 10 26.73 -6.77 -17.92
C PRO A 10 28.14 -7.30 -17.70
N LEU A 11 28.50 -7.60 -16.45
CA LEU A 11 29.83 -8.11 -16.11
C LEU A 11 30.06 -9.52 -16.67
N LYS A 12 29.05 -10.38 -16.68
CA LYS A 12 29.10 -11.69 -17.36
C LYS A 12 29.28 -11.55 -18.87
N ILE A 13 28.58 -10.61 -19.50
CA ILE A 13 28.69 -10.36 -20.95
C ILE A 13 30.09 -9.87 -21.30
N ILE A 14 30.65 -8.92 -20.54
CA ILE A 14 32.02 -8.43 -20.72
C ILE A 14 33.04 -9.56 -20.51
N SER A 15 32.88 -10.37 -19.48
CA SER A 15 33.76 -11.52 -19.22
C SER A 15 33.72 -12.56 -20.35
N LEU A 16 32.54 -12.82 -20.92
CA LEU A 16 32.38 -13.72 -22.07
C LEU A 16 33.00 -13.13 -23.33
N ALA A 17 32.83 -11.83 -23.57
CA ALA A 17 33.44 -11.13 -24.70
C ALA A 17 34.97 -11.18 -24.62
N ILE A 18 35.54 -10.96 -23.43
CA ILE A 18 36.98 -11.08 -23.19
C ILE A 18 37.44 -12.53 -23.42
N PHE A 19 36.73 -13.50 -22.86
CA PHE A 19 37.06 -14.92 -23.04
C PHE A 19 37.06 -15.31 -24.53
N PHE A 20 36.04 -14.92 -25.29
CA PHE A 20 35.98 -15.16 -26.73
C PHE A 20 37.05 -14.36 -27.52
N ALA A 21 37.37 -13.13 -27.12
CA ALA A 21 38.43 -12.35 -27.74
C ALA A 21 39.82 -12.97 -27.53
N PHE A 22 40.04 -13.73 -26.44
CA PHE A 22 41.31 -14.43 -26.20
C PHE A 22 41.33 -15.85 -26.77
N PHE A 23 40.23 -16.59 -26.69
CA PHE A 23 40.19 -18.01 -27.10
C PHE A 23 39.70 -18.24 -28.52
N CYS A 24 38.87 -17.34 -29.07
CA CYS A 24 38.33 -17.47 -30.43
C CYS A 24 38.96 -16.50 -31.43
N ARG A 25 39.94 -15.69 -31.02
CA ARG A 25 40.73 -14.88 -31.96
C ARG A 25 41.63 -15.81 -32.78
N LYS A 26 41.23 -16.06 -34.02
CA LYS A 26 42.07 -16.73 -34.99
C LYS A 26 43.14 -15.75 -35.47
N PRO A 27 44.42 -16.17 -35.58
CA PRO A 27 45.52 -15.29 -35.98
C PRO A 27 45.42 -14.79 -37.45
N ASN A 28 44.49 -15.31 -38.25
CA ASN A 28 44.26 -14.86 -39.62
C ASN A 28 43.20 -13.75 -39.75
N ASP A 29 42.35 -13.54 -38.75
CA ASP A 29 41.27 -12.52 -38.84
C ASP A 29 41.85 -11.10 -38.89
N ASP A 30 42.99 -10.88 -38.22
CA ASP A 30 43.71 -9.60 -38.25
C ASP A 30 44.37 -9.34 -39.61
N LYS A 31 44.69 -10.37 -40.40
CA LYS A 31 45.24 -10.19 -41.76
C LYS A 31 44.13 -9.85 -42.75
N GLU A 32 42.98 -10.51 -42.65
CA GLU A 32 41.82 -10.28 -43.52
C GLU A 32 41.22 -8.88 -43.26
N ALA A 33 41.09 -8.45 -42.00
CA ALA A 33 40.60 -7.11 -41.65
C ALA A 33 41.57 -5.99 -42.09
N ASN A 34 42.88 -6.21 -42.01
CA ASN A 34 43.87 -5.27 -42.51
C ASN A 34 43.95 -5.24 -44.05
N GLU A 35 43.57 -6.33 -44.73
CA GLU A 35 43.44 -6.38 -46.19
C GLU A 35 42.26 -5.53 -46.68
N TYR A 36 41.13 -5.49 -45.94
CA TYR A 36 40.01 -4.60 -46.22
C TYR A 36 40.29 -3.12 -45.94
N LEU A 37 41.13 -2.80 -44.95
CA LEU A 37 41.49 -1.40 -44.63
C LEU A 37 42.52 -0.81 -45.59
N ASN A 38 43.35 -1.65 -46.23
CA ASN A 38 44.37 -1.21 -47.19
C ASN A 38 43.81 -0.94 -48.60
N ASP A 39 42.62 -1.45 -48.95
CA ASP A 39 42.01 -1.29 -50.28
C ASP A 39 41.28 0.07 -50.45
N ASP A 40 41.06 0.82 -49.36
CA ASP A 40 40.47 2.17 -49.38
C ASP A 40 41.50 3.28 -49.71
N GLN A 41 42.74 2.91 -50.07
CA GLN A 41 43.79 3.85 -50.47
C GLN A 41 44.13 3.78 -51.96
N PHE A 42 43.10 3.76 -52.82
CA PHE A 42 43.22 4.22 -54.21
C PHE A 42 42.49 5.55 -54.35
N THR A 43 43.26 6.63 -54.23
CA THR A 43 42.84 7.98 -54.61
C THR A 43 42.46 7.97 -56.10
N LEU A 44 41.20 8.28 -56.39
CA LEU A 44 40.74 8.59 -57.74
C LEU A 44 41.23 9.99 -58.10
N ASP A 45 42.21 10.07 -58.99
CA ASP A 45 42.50 11.31 -59.72
C ASP A 45 42.01 11.16 -61.17
N GLU A 46 41.29 12.20 -61.61
CA GLU A 46 40.91 12.44 -62.99
C GLU A 46 42.21 12.69 -63.80
N ASP A 47 42.32 12.10 -65.00
CA ASP A 47 43.25 12.48 -66.10
C ASP A 47 44.37 11.49 -66.52
N GLU A 48 44.33 10.19 -66.19
CA GLU A 48 45.36 9.24 -66.69
C GLU A 48 44.93 8.49 -67.96
N GLU A 49 45.64 8.79 -69.05
CA GLU A 49 45.45 8.37 -70.44
C GLU A 49 45.93 6.92 -70.70
N TYR A 50 45.14 6.14 -71.45
CA TYR A 50 45.41 4.74 -71.80
C TYR A 50 46.71 4.58 -72.62
N LEU A 51 47.69 3.84 -72.11
CA LEU A 51 48.82 3.38 -72.94
C LEU A 51 49.07 1.88 -72.74
N HIS A 52 48.55 1.10 -73.68
CA HIS A 52 48.89 -0.31 -73.85
C HIS A 52 50.40 -0.45 -74.08
N SER A 53 51.08 -1.21 -73.22
CA SER A 53 52.30 -1.90 -73.63
C SER A 53 52.38 -3.31 -73.07
N ILE A 54 52.75 -4.19 -73.98
CA ILE A 54 52.69 -5.65 -73.95
C ILE A 54 53.82 -6.22 -73.09
N LYS A 55 53.43 -7.02 -72.10
CA LYS A 55 54.10 -8.21 -71.49
C LYS A 55 54.09 -8.10 -69.97
N ASP A 56 53.11 -8.73 -69.35
CA ASP A 56 53.43 -9.89 -68.52
C ASP A 56 52.17 -10.70 -68.17
N LYS A 57 52.27 -11.99 -68.51
CA LYS A 57 51.64 -13.15 -67.86
C LYS A 57 50.27 -12.95 -67.20
N PHE A 58 49.26 -13.33 -67.98
CA PHE A 58 48.19 -14.27 -67.60
C PHE A 58 48.16 -14.64 -66.10
N LEU A 59 47.51 -13.81 -65.30
CA LEU A 59 46.73 -14.25 -64.15
C LEU A 59 45.51 -13.35 -64.01
N PHE A 60 44.63 -13.38 -65.02
CA PHE A 60 43.26 -12.93 -64.84
C PHE A 60 42.62 -13.85 -63.80
N ILE A 61 42.73 -13.49 -62.52
CA ILE A 61 41.81 -13.95 -61.50
C ILE A 61 40.46 -13.42 -61.95
N TYR A 62 39.64 -14.31 -62.49
CA TYR A 62 38.21 -14.08 -62.65
C TYR A 62 37.63 -13.81 -61.26
N ARG A 63 37.64 -12.54 -60.84
CA ARG A 63 36.80 -12.10 -59.71
C ARG A 63 35.39 -12.13 -60.29
N SER A 64 34.67 -13.24 -60.05
CA SER A 64 33.24 -13.33 -60.36
C SER A 64 32.58 -12.04 -59.88
N PRO A 65 31.81 -11.33 -60.71
CA PRO A 65 31.09 -10.16 -60.25
C PRO A 65 30.23 -10.64 -59.08
N ILE A 66 30.48 -10.09 -57.89
CA ILE A 66 29.65 -10.32 -56.72
C ILE A 66 28.24 -10.02 -57.20
N ARG A 67 27.41 -11.05 -57.37
CA ARG A 67 25.99 -10.84 -57.61
C ARG A 67 25.52 -10.10 -56.38
N ALA A 68 25.35 -8.78 -56.48
CA ALA A 68 24.55 -8.06 -55.53
C ALA A 68 23.22 -8.81 -55.50
N ASN A 69 22.99 -9.52 -54.40
CA ASN A 69 21.79 -10.31 -54.21
C ASN A 69 20.67 -9.26 -54.09
N ARG A 70 20.15 -8.82 -55.24
CA ARG A 70 19.03 -7.87 -55.33
C ARG A 70 17.85 -8.66 -54.80
N LEU A 71 17.53 -8.46 -53.52
CA LEU A 71 16.35 -9.04 -52.90
C LEU A 71 15.14 -8.82 -53.81
N ASN A 72 14.33 -9.87 -53.98
CA ASN A 72 13.14 -9.79 -54.81
C ASN A 72 12.15 -8.78 -54.20
N GLN A 73 11.38 -8.04 -55.01
CA GLN A 73 10.46 -7.01 -54.50
C GLN A 73 9.47 -7.59 -53.47
N ASP A 74 9.02 -8.82 -53.68
CA ASP A 74 8.12 -9.53 -52.78
C ASP A 74 8.78 -9.89 -51.43
N GLU A 75 10.10 -10.15 -51.42
CA GLU A 75 10.87 -10.39 -50.19
C GLU A 75 11.03 -9.10 -49.38
N ILE A 76 11.21 -7.96 -50.06
CA ILE A 76 11.29 -6.64 -49.43
C ILE A 76 9.95 -6.28 -48.78
N ILE A 77 8.83 -6.52 -49.48
CA ILE A 77 7.49 -6.29 -48.95
C ILE A 77 7.24 -7.19 -47.72
N SER A 78 7.57 -8.48 -47.83
CA SER A 78 7.43 -9.44 -46.72
C SER A 78 8.31 -9.08 -45.51
N ALA A 79 9.52 -8.57 -45.75
CA ALA A 79 10.41 -8.09 -44.70
C ALA A 79 9.86 -6.82 -44.02
N ARG A 80 9.29 -5.89 -44.79
CA ARG A 80 8.63 -4.68 -44.26
C ARG A 80 7.43 -5.04 -43.38
N ASP A 81 6.58 -5.95 -43.82
CA ASP A 81 5.41 -6.40 -43.04
C ASP A 81 5.82 -7.09 -41.73
N ARG A 82 6.90 -7.88 -41.75
CA ARG A 82 7.47 -8.47 -40.54
C ARG A 82 7.98 -7.40 -39.58
N ARG A 83 8.70 -6.38 -40.08
CA ARG A 83 9.19 -5.27 -39.26
C ARG A 83 8.04 -4.46 -38.64
N LEU A 84 6.97 -4.20 -39.38
CA LEU A 84 5.80 -3.50 -38.83
C LEU A 84 5.13 -4.29 -37.70
N LYS A 85 4.99 -5.61 -37.86
CA LYS A 85 4.48 -6.51 -36.81
C LYS A 85 5.40 -6.53 -35.58
N GLU A 86 6.72 -6.57 -35.78
CA GLU A 86 7.70 -6.51 -34.70
C GLU A 86 7.56 -5.21 -33.89
N VAL A 87 7.51 -4.05 -34.56
CA VAL A 87 7.38 -2.74 -33.89
C VAL A 87 6.06 -2.64 -33.12
N TYR A 88 4.95 -3.11 -33.70
CA TYR A 88 3.66 -3.12 -33.02
C TYR A 88 3.67 -4.03 -31.78
N MET A 89 4.24 -5.23 -31.90
CA MET A 89 4.40 -6.15 -30.77
C MET A 89 5.27 -5.54 -29.66
N TRP A 90 6.37 -4.87 -30.01
CA TRP A 90 7.21 -4.16 -29.04
C TRP A 90 6.46 -3.03 -28.32
N SER A 91 5.59 -2.30 -29.02
CA SER A 91 4.74 -1.27 -28.40
C SER A 91 3.78 -1.88 -27.38
N ILE A 92 3.09 -2.98 -27.74
CA ILE A 92 2.18 -3.70 -26.83
C ILE A 92 2.94 -4.25 -25.61
N LEU A 93 4.10 -4.87 -25.82
CA LEU A 93 4.91 -5.41 -24.72
C LEU A 93 5.35 -4.32 -23.74
N ARG A 94 5.71 -3.13 -24.26
CA ARG A 94 6.04 -1.98 -23.42
C ARG A 94 4.84 -1.51 -22.59
N GLU A 95 3.66 -1.46 -23.19
CA GLU A 95 2.43 -1.10 -22.47
C GLU A 95 2.09 -2.12 -21.38
N ILE A 96 2.14 -3.42 -21.70
CA ILE A 96 1.93 -4.51 -20.73
C ILE A 96 2.92 -4.39 -19.57
N PHE A 97 4.19 -4.10 -19.85
CA PHE A 97 5.20 -3.93 -18.82
C PHE A 97 4.85 -2.77 -17.87
N ILE A 98 4.42 -1.62 -18.42
CA ILE A 98 3.97 -0.47 -17.61
C ILE A 98 2.78 -0.84 -16.74
N TYR A 99 1.79 -1.58 -17.28
CA TYR A 99 0.65 -2.05 -16.50
C TYR A 99 1.05 -3.02 -15.39
N ILE A 100 1.98 -3.95 -15.64
CA ILE A 100 2.50 -4.87 -14.63
C ILE A 100 3.24 -4.09 -13.54
N CYS A 101 4.08 -3.12 -13.91
CA CYS A 101 4.77 -2.26 -12.95
C CYS A 101 3.77 -1.47 -12.10
N PHE A 102 2.75 -0.86 -12.72
CA PHE A 102 1.70 -0.13 -12.02
C PHE A 102 0.93 -1.03 -11.05
N LEU A 103 0.49 -2.21 -11.49
CA LEU A 103 -0.20 -3.18 -10.65
C LEU A 103 0.69 -3.64 -9.49
N SER A 104 1.97 -3.88 -9.75
CA SER A 104 2.94 -4.26 -8.72
C SER A 104 3.11 -3.17 -7.67
N LEU A 105 3.18 -1.90 -8.08
CA LEU A 105 3.23 -0.76 -7.15
C LEU A 105 1.94 -0.67 -6.32
N LEU A 106 0.78 -0.84 -6.95
CA LEU A 106 -0.50 -0.88 -6.24
C LEU A 106 -0.53 -2.00 -5.20
N CYS A 107 -0.09 -3.20 -5.57
CA CYS A 107 0.05 -4.33 -4.65
C CYS A 107 1.03 -3.99 -3.51
N ILE A 108 2.20 -3.43 -3.78
CA ILE A 108 3.15 -3.07 -2.73
C ILE A 108 2.52 -2.06 -1.76
N VAL A 109 1.91 -0.99 -2.26
CA VAL A 109 1.28 0.04 -1.42
C VAL A 109 0.15 -0.53 -0.57
N THR A 110 -0.69 -1.40 -1.15
CA THR A 110 -1.84 -1.99 -0.43
C THR A 110 -1.42 -3.06 0.58
N TYR A 111 -0.42 -3.89 0.26
CA TYR A 111 0.03 -4.98 1.13
C TYR A 111 1.08 -4.54 2.16
N SER A 112 1.89 -3.50 1.89
CA SER A 112 2.95 -3.05 2.81
C SER A 112 2.41 -2.66 4.18
N ASN A 113 1.19 -2.11 4.24
CA ASN A 113 0.59 -1.64 5.48
C ASN A 113 -0.27 -2.70 6.19
N ARG A 114 -0.40 -3.92 5.64
CA ARG A 114 -1.29 -4.94 6.19
C ARG A 114 -0.53 -5.92 7.08
N HIS A 115 -0.77 -5.84 8.38
CA HIS A 115 -0.24 -6.83 9.32
C HIS A 115 -1.05 -8.15 9.26
N PRO A 116 -0.41 -9.34 9.21
CA PRO A 116 -1.11 -10.62 9.10
C PRO A 116 -2.08 -10.89 10.27
N ASN A 117 -1.72 -10.44 11.48
CA ASN A 117 -2.51 -10.68 12.69
C ASN A 117 -3.55 -9.60 13.01
N ALA A 118 -3.70 -8.56 12.16
CA ALA A 118 -4.64 -7.46 12.45
C ALA A 118 -6.08 -7.97 12.64
N PHE A 119 -6.50 -8.94 11.83
CA PHE A 119 -7.81 -9.58 11.95
C PHE A 119 -7.98 -10.30 13.30
N LEU A 120 -6.96 -11.02 13.76
CA LEU A 120 -7.00 -11.76 15.02
C LEU A 120 -7.13 -10.81 16.20
N GLN A 121 -6.42 -9.67 16.17
CA GLN A 121 -6.50 -8.66 17.22
C GLN A 121 -7.90 -8.03 17.30
N VAL A 122 -8.47 -7.61 16.17
CA VAL A 122 -9.84 -7.05 16.13
C VAL A 122 -10.87 -8.09 16.58
N ASN A 123 -10.73 -9.35 16.14
CA ASN A 123 -11.63 -10.43 16.55
C ASN A 123 -11.51 -10.74 18.05
N HIS A 124 -10.31 -10.71 18.62
CA HIS A 124 -10.09 -10.85 20.06
C HIS A 124 -10.81 -9.75 20.83
N LEU A 125 -10.55 -8.47 20.52
CA LEU A 125 -11.19 -7.34 21.20
C LEU A 125 -12.72 -7.37 21.07
N ARG A 126 -13.23 -7.74 19.88
CA ARG A 126 -14.68 -7.85 19.65
C ARG A 126 -15.30 -8.92 20.54
N LYS A 127 -14.69 -10.10 20.63
CA LYS A 127 -15.19 -11.18 21.50
C LYS A 127 -15.03 -10.87 22.98
N TYR A 128 -13.97 -10.13 23.33
CA TYR A 128 -13.64 -9.76 24.70
C TYR A 128 -14.68 -8.80 25.28
N PHE A 129 -15.03 -7.72 24.57
CA PHE A 129 -16.03 -6.77 25.02
C PHE A 129 -17.48 -7.15 24.65
N LEU A 130 -17.70 -7.70 23.45
CA LEU A 130 -19.03 -8.10 22.96
C LEU A 130 -19.24 -9.61 23.15
N ASN A 131 -19.11 -10.03 24.41
CA ASN A 131 -19.26 -11.42 24.83
C ASN A 131 -20.72 -11.92 24.67
N SER A 132 -21.00 -13.14 25.13
CA SER A 132 -22.35 -13.71 25.09
C SER A 132 -23.37 -12.90 25.88
N ASP A 133 -22.94 -12.21 26.93
CA ASP A 133 -23.82 -11.49 27.83
C ASP A 133 -24.30 -10.20 27.18
N TYR A 134 -23.41 -9.49 26.48
CA TYR A 134 -23.77 -8.35 25.64
C TYR A 134 -24.87 -8.70 24.61
N LYS A 135 -24.74 -9.86 23.95
CA LYS A 135 -25.68 -10.28 22.90
C LYS A 135 -27.07 -10.65 23.43
N LYS A 136 -27.21 -10.87 24.73
CA LYS A 136 -28.48 -11.24 25.39
C LYS A 136 -29.21 -10.03 25.98
N ILE A 137 -28.61 -8.84 25.94
CA ILE A 137 -29.20 -7.62 26.51
C ILE A 137 -30.47 -7.27 25.74
N SER A 138 -31.61 -7.30 26.43
CA SER A 138 -32.90 -6.84 25.92
C SER A 138 -33.56 -5.81 26.84
N THR A 139 -33.02 -5.58 28.04
CA THR A 139 -33.58 -4.66 29.04
C THR A 139 -32.51 -3.74 29.62
N ILE A 140 -32.95 -2.60 30.16
CA ILE A 140 -32.06 -1.60 30.78
C ILE A 140 -31.29 -2.19 31.97
N ASN A 141 -31.93 -3.03 32.79
CA ASN A 141 -31.27 -3.67 33.93
C ASN A 141 -30.16 -4.64 33.48
N GLN A 142 -30.38 -5.39 32.41
CA GLN A 142 -29.34 -6.24 31.83
C GLN A 142 -28.19 -5.42 31.24
N TYR A 143 -28.49 -4.26 30.65
CA TYR A 143 -27.46 -3.36 30.15
C TYR A 143 -26.55 -2.86 31.29
N TRP A 144 -27.12 -2.36 32.38
CA TRP A 144 -26.34 -1.92 33.53
C TRP A 144 -25.55 -3.06 34.18
N ASN A 145 -26.16 -4.25 34.32
CA ASN A 145 -25.48 -5.43 34.83
C ASN A 145 -24.27 -5.82 33.98
N TRP A 146 -24.40 -5.80 32.66
CA TRP A 146 -23.27 -6.04 31.74
C TRP A 146 -22.22 -4.93 31.84
N LEU A 147 -22.64 -3.66 31.92
CA LEU A 147 -21.71 -2.54 32.00
C LEU A 147 -20.84 -2.63 33.27
N GLU A 148 -21.47 -2.87 34.42
CA GLU A 148 -20.78 -2.94 35.71
C GLU A 148 -19.91 -4.20 35.84
N ASN A 149 -20.47 -5.38 35.57
CA ASN A 149 -19.81 -6.66 35.87
C ASN A 149 -19.00 -7.26 34.72
N SER A 150 -19.10 -6.71 33.51
CA SER A 150 -18.32 -7.20 32.36
C SER A 150 -17.51 -6.10 31.72
N PHE A 151 -18.12 -4.97 31.38
CA PHE A 151 -17.40 -3.92 30.66
C PHE A 151 -16.36 -3.22 31.55
N VAL A 152 -16.78 -2.72 32.72
CA VAL A 152 -15.91 -1.98 33.65
C VAL A 152 -14.76 -2.84 34.18
N GLU A 153 -15.00 -4.12 34.46
CA GLU A 153 -13.92 -5.03 34.86
C GLU A 153 -12.89 -5.26 33.75
N ASN A 154 -13.32 -5.23 32.49
CA ASN A 154 -12.46 -5.53 31.34
C ASN A 154 -11.62 -4.35 30.84
N ILE A 155 -12.02 -3.11 31.10
CA ILE A 155 -11.31 -1.91 30.61
C ILE A 155 -9.99 -1.63 31.36
N HIS A 156 -9.82 -2.16 32.57
CA HIS A 156 -8.62 -1.98 33.39
C HIS A 156 -8.07 -3.31 33.89
N ALA A 157 -6.75 -3.44 33.90
CA ALA A 157 -6.06 -4.63 34.41
C ALA A 157 -6.41 -4.91 35.87
N GLN A 158 -7.15 -6.00 36.10
CA GLN A 158 -7.52 -6.45 37.44
C GLN A 158 -6.37 -7.21 38.11
N GLN A 159 -6.55 -7.50 39.40
CA GLN A 159 -5.64 -8.33 40.18
C GLN A 159 -5.34 -9.67 39.49
N TRP A 160 -4.20 -10.24 39.82
CA TRP A 160 -3.84 -11.58 39.39
C TRP A 160 -4.70 -12.64 40.08
N TYR A 161 -4.74 -13.84 39.51
CA TYR A 161 -5.51 -14.97 40.05
C TYR A 161 -5.09 -15.35 41.48
N ASN A 162 -3.88 -14.98 41.89
CA ASN A 162 -3.33 -15.19 43.22
C ASN A 162 -3.56 -14.01 44.18
N GLY A 163 -4.34 -13.00 43.78
CA GLY A 163 -4.61 -11.79 44.56
C GLY A 163 -3.52 -10.73 44.48
N ASP A 164 -2.43 -10.96 43.74
CA ASP A 164 -1.39 -9.96 43.59
C ASP A 164 -1.88 -8.77 42.74
N ALA A 165 -1.44 -7.57 43.11
CA ALA A 165 -1.71 -6.37 42.33
C ALA A 165 -1.06 -6.47 40.93
N ALA A 166 -1.75 -5.95 39.91
CA ALA A 166 -1.28 -5.82 38.54
C ALA A 166 -0.19 -4.73 38.39
N ARG A 167 0.96 -4.90 39.06
CA ARG A 167 2.08 -3.97 39.01
C ARG A 167 2.59 -3.83 37.58
N ASN A 168 2.91 -2.60 37.16
CA ASN A 168 3.37 -2.23 35.83
C ASN A 168 2.36 -2.46 34.67
N LEU A 169 1.10 -2.75 34.98
CA LEU A 169 0.03 -2.88 33.98
C LEU A 169 -0.92 -1.68 33.98
N SER A 170 -0.45 -0.51 34.44
CA SER A 170 -1.24 0.72 34.39
C SER A 170 -1.54 1.09 32.94
N GLY A 171 -2.83 1.24 32.63
CA GLY A 171 -3.32 1.51 31.28
C GLY A 171 -3.41 0.27 30.39
N TYR A 172 -3.21 -0.94 30.91
CA TYR A 172 -3.58 -2.16 30.19
C TYR A 172 -5.04 -2.52 30.45
N ILE A 173 -5.70 -3.11 29.46
CA ILE A 173 -7.00 -3.74 29.66
C ILE A 173 -6.82 -5.07 30.40
N ASN A 174 -7.90 -5.69 30.86
CA ASN A 174 -7.83 -6.88 31.71
C ASN A 174 -7.33 -8.17 31.01
N ASP A 175 -7.01 -8.10 29.72
CA ASP A 175 -6.27 -9.14 29.00
C ASP A 175 -4.75 -9.11 29.28
N LYS A 176 -4.28 -8.06 29.99
CA LYS A 176 -2.90 -7.84 30.42
C LYS A 176 -1.90 -7.75 29.27
N SER A 177 -2.38 -7.52 28.05
CA SER A 177 -1.59 -7.55 26.81
C SER A 177 -1.82 -6.30 25.97
N ASN A 178 -3.06 -5.83 25.84
CA ASN A 178 -3.40 -4.64 25.09
C ASN A 178 -3.40 -3.40 26.00
N ARG A 179 -2.75 -2.33 25.54
CA ARG A 179 -2.68 -1.06 26.24
C ARG A 179 -3.78 -0.12 25.76
N LEU A 180 -4.60 0.36 26.67
CA LEU A 180 -5.55 1.44 26.47
C LEU A 180 -4.79 2.77 26.31
N ILE A 181 -5.15 3.53 25.29
CA ILE A 181 -4.64 4.89 25.06
C ILE A 181 -5.71 5.87 25.55
N GLY A 182 -5.35 6.72 26.51
CA GLY A 182 -6.30 7.64 27.15
C GLY A 182 -7.20 6.91 28.14
N TRP A 183 -8.51 7.13 28.02
CA TRP A 183 -9.55 6.53 28.85
C TRP A 183 -10.76 6.20 28.01
N VAL A 184 -11.59 5.28 28.51
CA VAL A 184 -12.87 4.98 27.88
C VAL A 184 -13.86 6.09 28.21
N THR A 185 -14.72 6.42 27.25
CA THR A 185 -15.77 7.44 27.40
C THR A 185 -17.14 6.84 27.12
N MET A 186 -18.11 7.08 28.00
CA MET A 186 -19.52 6.81 27.75
C MET A 186 -20.22 8.12 27.42
N ARG A 187 -20.85 8.19 26.25
CA ARG A 187 -21.64 9.35 25.82
C ARG A 187 -23.12 9.01 25.83
N GLN A 188 -23.93 9.90 26.36
CA GLN A 188 -25.38 9.79 26.40
C GLN A 188 -26.02 11.01 25.73
N LEU A 189 -27.02 10.75 24.89
CA LEU A 189 -27.95 11.74 24.38
C LEU A 189 -29.27 11.66 25.15
N ARG A 190 -29.97 12.78 25.29
CA ARG A 190 -31.25 12.87 25.97
C ARG A 190 -32.26 13.66 25.15
N LEU A 191 -33.52 13.35 25.34
CA LEU A 191 -34.65 14.08 24.77
C LEU A 191 -35.28 14.98 25.83
N LYS A 192 -35.78 16.14 25.40
CA LYS A 192 -36.50 17.06 26.26
C LYS A 192 -37.76 16.37 26.81
N SER A 193 -38.01 16.49 28.12
CA SER A 193 -39.15 15.85 28.80
C SER A 193 -40.53 16.21 28.22
N GLN A 194 -40.65 17.34 27.51
CA GLN A 194 -41.90 17.80 26.90
C GLN A 194 -42.07 17.37 25.43
N SER A 195 -41.14 16.58 24.88
CA SER A 195 -41.28 16.08 23.52
C SER A 195 -42.32 14.97 23.48
N TYR A 196 -43.42 15.20 22.76
CA TYR A 196 -44.45 14.18 22.48
C TYR A 196 -43.98 13.09 21.52
N GLN A 197 -42.79 13.25 20.93
CA GLN A 197 -42.18 12.31 20.01
C GLN A 197 -41.03 11.58 20.71
N TYR A 198 -41.18 10.27 20.86
CA TYR A 198 -40.17 9.41 21.50
C TYR A 198 -38.98 9.09 20.58
N ASP A 199 -39.11 9.36 19.29
CA ASP A 199 -38.02 9.20 18.33
C ASP A 199 -37.00 10.33 18.44
N TYR A 200 -35.72 9.97 18.34
CA TYR A 200 -34.64 10.93 18.39
C TYR A 200 -34.61 11.81 17.13
N SER A 201 -34.50 13.12 17.34
CA SER A 201 -34.21 14.10 16.30
C SER A 201 -33.30 15.20 16.86
N SER A 202 -32.50 15.85 16.03
CA SER A 202 -31.62 16.92 16.50
C SER A 202 -32.36 18.14 17.07
N SER A 203 -33.66 18.29 16.80
CA SER A 203 -34.50 19.39 17.30
C SER A 203 -35.07 19.13 18.70
N ASN A 204 -35.34 17.87 19.05
CA ASN A 204 -35.86 17.48 20.37
C ASN A 204 -34.77 17.07 21.38
N GLU A 205 -33.50 17.13 21.00
CA GLU A 205 -32.35 16.90 21.88
C GLU A 205 -32.31 17.89 23.06
N ASP A 206 -32.11 17.37 24.25
CA ASP A 206 -31.93 18.15 25.47
C ASP A 206 -30.48 18.58 25.66
N LYS A 207 -30.30 19.88 25.87
CA LYS A 207 -29.00 20.56 25.97
C LYS A 207 -28.80 21.29 27.30
N GLN A 208 -29.68 21.06 28.27
CA GLN A 208 -29.57 21.66 29.60
C GLN A 208 -28.39 21.07 30.37
N SER A 209 -27.87 21.80 31.35
CA SER A 209 -26.90 21.24 32.29
C SER A 209 -27.62 20.76 33.54
N TYR A 210 -27.27 19.58 34.01
CA TYR A 210 -27.89 18.95 35.18
C TYR A 210 -26.88 18.73 36.29
N GLN A 211 -27.40 18.51 37.49
CA GLN A 211 -26.64 17.89 38.57
C GLN A 211 -26.71 16.36 38.46
N PRO A 212 -25.80 15.64 39.14
CA PRO A 212 -25.82 14.19 39.15
C PRO A 212 -27.18 13.62 39.54
N GLY A 213 -27.63 12.61 38.79
CA GLY A 213 -28.99 12.08 38.91
C GLY A 213 -30.03 12.79 38.03
N TRP A 214 -29.61 13.69 37.13
CA TRP A 214 -30.51 14.46 36.25
C TRP A 214 -31.45 15.40 37.02
N SER A 215 -31.00 15.91 38.15
CA SER A 215 -31.74 16.87 38.97
C SER A 215 -31.28 18.30 38.68
N ASN A 216 -32.15 19.27 39.01
CA ASN A 216 -31.83 20.71 38.94
C ASN A 216 -31.32 21.25 40.29
N GLU A 217 -31.28 20.41 41.31
CA GLU A 217 -30.94 20.80 42.69
C GLU A 217 -29.65 20.11 43.12
N THR A 218 -28.77 20.85 43.80
CA THR A 218 -27.57 20.30 44.41
C THR A 218 -27.95 19.62 45.72
N ILE A 219 -28.15 18.30 45.67
CA ILE A 219 -28.50 17.48 46.84
C ILE A 219 -27.23 17.09 47.61
N GLU A 220 -26.13 16.83 46.90
CA GLU A 220 -24.88 16.30 47.48
C GLU A 220 -23.63 16.86 46.76
N THR A 221 -22.47 16.69 47.39
CA THR A 221 -21.17 17.09 46.84
C THR A 221 -20.55 15.90 46.08
N TYR A 222 -20.47 15.98 44.76
CA TYR A 222 -19.87 14.96 43.91
C TYR A 222 -18.46 15.34 43.45
N SER A 223 -17.69 14.38 42.94
CA SER A 223 -16.41 14.69 42.31
C SER A 223 -16.61 15.52 41.03
N LEU A 224 -15.61 16.33 40.68
CA LEU A 224 -15.66 17.17 39.48
C LEU A 224 -15.97 16.36 38.21
N SER A 225 -15.33 15.18 38.06
CA SER A 225 -15.57 14.29 36.91
C SER A 225 -17.02 13.82 36.79
N ILE A 226 -17.67 13.54 37.92
CA ILE A 226 -19.08 13.17 37.92
C ILE A 226 -19.91 14.40 37.57
N THR A 227 -19.68 15.56 38.19
CA THR A 227 -20.47 16.77 37.89
C THR A 227 -20.35 17.20 36.44
N GLU A 228 -19.15 17.14 35.85
CA GLU A 228 -18.91 17.47 34.43
C GLU A 228 -19.66 16.52 33.50
N SER A 229 -19.84 15.26 33.89
CA SER A 229 -20.56 14.29 33.06
C SER A 229 -22.05 14.57 32.90
N PHE A 230 -22.65 15.40 33.77
CA PHE A 230 -24.05 15.85 33.66
C PHE A 230 -24.18 17.23 33.00
N GLN A 231 -23.07 17.82 32.53
CA GLN A 231 -23.07 19.05 31.75
C GLN A 231 -23.09 18.71 30.25
N TYR A 232 -23.91 19.44 29.50
CA TYR A 232 -24.00 19.24 28.05
C TYR A 232 -22.77 19.78 27.35
N GLN A 233 -22.16 18.99 26.48
CA GLN A 233 -21.01 19.38 25.67
C GLN A 233 -21.36 19.35 24.18
N SER A 234 -20.93 20.38 23.45
CA SER A 234 -21.20 20.45 22.01
C SER A 234 -20.22 19.57 21.22
N SER A 235 -20.58 19.24 19.98
CA SER A 235 -19.73 18.46 19.07
C SER A 235 -18.35 19.09 18.85
N LYS A 236 -18.26 20.43 18.94
CA LYS A 236 -17.01 21.18 18.79
C LYS A 236 -16.13 21.08 20.03
N ASP A 237 -16.72 21.07 21.22
CA ASP A 237 -15.99 20.96 22.48
C ASP A 237 -15.40 19.56 22.65
N LEU A 238 -16.14 18.55 22.20
CA LEU A 238 -15.74 17.15 22.22
C LEU A 238 -14.85 16.72 21.05
N ASP A 239 -14.69 17.56 20.02
CA ASP A 239 -14.03 17.21 18.75
C ASP A 239 -14.52 15.87 18.18
N THR A 240 -15.85 15.67 18.17
CA THR A 240 -16.48 14.42 17.72
C THR A 240 -17.36 14.65 16.49
N TYR A 241 -17.48 13.60 15.68
CA TYR A 241 -18.33 13.59 14.49
C TYR A 241 -19.68 12.91 14.74
N THR A 242 -20.63 13.18 13.84
CA THR A 242 -21.93 12.49 13.80
C THR A 242 -21.74 10.99 13.57
N TYR A 243 -22.41 10.19 14.37
CA TYR A 243 -22.46 8.74 14.28
C TYR A 243 -23.78 8.30 13.62
N VAL A 244 -23.71 7.44 12.61
CA VAL A 244 -24.89 6.86 11.97
C VAL A 244 -25.08 5.44 12.53
N GLY A 245 -26.20 5.24 13.23
CA GLY A 245 -26.62 3.92 13.72
C GLY A 245 -27.83 3.39 12.94
N ASP A 246 -28.28 2.19 13.31
CA ASP A 246 -29.38 1.51 12.61
C ASP A 246 -30.71 2.27 12.68
N HIS A 247 -30.93 3.05 13.74
CA HIS A 247 -32.17 3.78 14.01
C HIS A 247 -32.11 5.29 13.72
N GLY A 248 -30.94 5.83 13.36
CA GLY A 248 -30.82 7.27 13.14
C GLY A 248 -29.38 7.79 13.08
N SER A 249 -29.28 9.09 12.86
CA SER A 249 -28.01 9.83 12.90
C SER A 249 -27.92 10.65 14.19
N TYR A 250 -26.85 10.46 14.93
CA TYR A 250 -26.63 11.02 16.25
C TYR A 250 -25.43 11.98 16.20
N PRO A 251 -25.58 13.26 16.57
CA PRO A 251 -24.49 14.23 16.57
C PRO A 251 -23.41 13.86 17.60
N GLY A 252 -22.24 14.48 17.47
CA GLY A 252 -21.12 14.24 18.40
C GLY A 252 -21.34 14.79 19.81
N SER A 253 -22.32 15.67 20.00
CA SER A 253 -22.66 16.29 21.28
C SER A 253 -23.26 15.34 22.30
N GLY A 254 -23.36 15.77 23.55
CA GLY A 254 -24.10 15.08 24.60
C GLY A 254 -23.46 15.22 25.97
N TYR A 255 -23.85 14.30 26.86
CA TYR A 255 -23.32 14.16 28.21
C TYR A 255 -22.27 13.06 28.20
N VAL A 256 -21.06 13.34 28.70
CA VAL A 256 -19.92 12.42 28.58
C VAL A 256 -19.36 12.09 29.95
N TYR A 257 -19.35 10.79 30.27
CA TYR A 257 -18.64 10.25 31.42
C TYR A 257 -17.33 9.60 30.99
N GLU A 258 -16.26 9.94 31.68
CA GLU A 258 -14.94 9.41 31.42
C GLU A 258 -14.56 8.40 32.50
N PHE A 259 -14.22 7.17 32.11
CA PHE A 259 -13.77 6.12 33.02
C PHE A 259 -12.32 6.37 33.44
N ARG A 260 -12.11 7.45 34.20
CA ARG A 260 -10.83 7.80 34.82
C ARG A 260 -10.67 7.00 36.11
N GLY A 261 -10.20 5.77 35.99
CA GLY A 261 -9.92 4.86 37.11
C GLY A 261 -8.49 4.33 37.08
N ARG A 262 -8.00 3.94 38.26
CA ARG A 262 -6.84 3.05 38.40
C ARG A 262 -7.32 1.61 38.50
#